data_AF-A0A9P5NWI1-F1
#
_entry.id   AF-A0A9P5NWI1-F1
#
_cell.length_a   1.000
_cell.length_b   1.000
_cell.length_c   1.000
_cell.angle_alpha   90.00
_cell.angle_beta   90.00
_cell.angle_gamma   90.00
#
_symmetry.space_group_name_H-M   'P 1'
#
loop_
_entity.id
_entity.type
_entity.pdbx_description
1 polymer ?
#
loop_
_entity_poly.entity_id
_entity_poly.type
_entity_poly.pdbx_seq_one_letter_code
_entity_poly.pdbx_strand_id
1 'polypeptide(L)'
;MTQTIAFGMTFPLYWLLLVMSRSSRGSNGAPEKPIASLITRGEAQGLALGLALGAVLPSAALIIMKDTYATWLWQPYPIFVAIIRAVYSRIVTPTKAKAKATSPEEKENVRKPASKATTGESGSLEIIRTIFLFTFLLSSYIHIRAVWPRVWNGDLSTLYDLLVLTKAPPSDAHPSIQALSFFKWDYALSYSAFSLGLLWSARSFEEVLGMVLCYVVLTPVLGTGAATVFIYGVMCQL
;
A
#
# COMPACT_ATOMS: atom_id res chain seq x y z
N MET A 1 -17.91 15.15 -13.13
CA MET A 1 -16.43 15.34 -13.22
C MET A 1 -15.79 15.87 -11.94
N THR A 2 -16.45 16.69 -11.12
CA THR A 2 -15.89 17.21 -9.85
C THR A 2 -15.69 16.15 -8.77
N GLN A 3 -16.53 15.11 -8.71
CA GLN A 3 -16.37 14.00 -7.75
C GLN A 3 -15.24 13.04 -8.11
N THR A 4 -14.81 13.05 -9.37
CA THR A 4 -13.78 12.14 -9.89
C THR A 4 -12.38 12.69 -9.56
N ILE A 5 -12.17 14.00 -9.65
CA ILE A 5 -10.94 14.69 -9.21
C ILE A 5 -10.62 14.41 -7.72
N ALA A 6 -11.64 14.21 -6.89
CA ALA A 6 -11.44 13.90 -5.47
C ALA A 6 -10.75 12.53 -5.25
N PHE A 7 -11.00 11.52 -6.08
CA PHE A 7 -10.40 10.18 -5.88
C PHE A 7 -8.89 10.16 -6.12
N GLY A 8 -8.46 10.73 -7.25
CA GLY A 8 -7.04 10.72 -7.64
C GLY A 8 -6.17 11.64 -6.81
N MET A 9 -6.78 12.60 -6.10
CA MET A 9 -6.05 13.48 -5.18
C MET A 9 -6.09 12.98 -3.74
N THR A 10 -7.17 12.34 -3.29
CA THR A 10 -7.32 11.97 -1.87
C THR A 10 -6.33 10.90 -1.45
N PHE A 11 -6.10 9.84 -2.23
CA PHE A 11 -5.13 8.81 -1.86
C PHE A 11 -3.68 9.38 -1.76
N PRO A 12 -3.16 10.12 -2.75
CA PRO A 12 -1.90 10.85 -2.62
C PRO A 12 -1.84 11.80 -1.42
N LEU A 13 -2.91 12.56 -1.17
CA LEU A 13 -2.98 13.48 -0.04
C LEU A 13 -2.93 12.74 1.30
N TYR A 14 -3.71 11.67 1.46
CA TYR A 14 -3.68 10.84 2.67
C TYR A 14 -2.31 10.19 2.88
N TRP A 15 -1.69 9.72 1.80
CA TRP A 15 -0.34 9.15 1.85
C TRP A 15 0.71 10.19 2.25
N LEU A 16 0.69 11.39 1.64
CA LEU A 16 1.58 12.50 1.99
C LEU A 16 1.37 12.95 3.44
N LEU A 17 0.12 13.10 3.88
CA LEU A 17 -0.19 13.44 5.28
C LEU A 17 0.36 12.38 6.25
N LEU A 18 0.28 11.10 5.88
CA LEU A 18 0.84 10.01 6.67
C LEU A 18 2.37 10.10 6.73
N VAL A 19 3.04 10.35 5.60
CA VAL A 19 4.51 10.53 5.56
C VAL A 19 4.95 11.76 6.36
N MET A 20 4.27 12.91 6.21
CA MET A 20 4.57 14.13 6.95
C MET A 20 4.35 13.99 8.46
N SER A 21 3.28 13.28 8.86
CA SER A 21 2.99 12.97 10.27
C SER A 21 4.14 12.19 10.94
N ARG A 22 4.86 11.36 10.17
CA ARG A 22 6.01 10.60 10.68
C ARG A 22 7.25 11.47 10.85
N SER A 23 7.54 12.33 9.87
CA SER A 23 8.69 13.24 9.92
C SER A 23 8.65 14.14 11.16
N SER A 24 7.46 14.53 11.62
CA SER A 24 7.30 15.38 12.80
C SER A 24 7.60 14.65 14.13
N ARG A 25 7.50 13.32 14.17
CA ARG A 25 7.64 12.53 15.40
C ARG A 25 9.09 12.17 15.76
N GLY A 26 10.03 12.34 14.83
CA GLY A 26 11.45 12.02 14.99
C GLY A 26 12.30 13.09 15.69
N SER A 27 11.75 14.28 15.99
CA SER A 27 12.53 15.44 16.47
C SER A 27 13.11 15.29 17.89
N ASN A 28 12.71 14.29 18.68
CA ASN A 28 13.09 14.20 20.10
C ASN A 28 14.26 13.26 20.40
N GLY A 29 15.07 12.89 19.40
CA GLY A 29 16.33 12.13 19.61
C GLY A 29 16.15 10.72 20.19
N ALA A 30 14.92 10.22 20.30
CA ALA A 30 14.66 8.85 20.70
C ALA A 30 15.01 7.91 19.54
N PRO A 31 15.73 6.80 19.78
CA PRO A 31 16.05 5.84 18.75
C PRO A 31 14.76 5.34 18.08
N GLU A 32 14.67 5.49 16.76
CA GLU A 32 13.50 5.06 15.99
C GLU A 32 13.29 3.56 16.20
N LYS A 33 12.18 3.20 16.83
CA LYS A 33 11.78 1.80 16.89
C LYS A 33 11.32 1.38 15.49
N PRO A 34 11.80 0.24 14.96
CA PRO A 34 11.40 -0.23 13.65
C PRO A 34 9.89 -0.39 13.60
N ILE A 35 9.28 0.06 12.51
CA ILE A 35 7.82 0.15 12.32
C ILE A 35 7.13 -1.19 12.58
N ALA A 36 7.80 -2.27 12.19
CA ALA A 36 7.35 -3.63 12.44
C ALA A 36 7.12 -3.93 13.93
N SER A 37 7.88 -3.32 14.83
CA SER A 37 7.74 -3.48 16.28
C SER A 37 6.54 -2.72 16.87
N LEU A 38 6.05 -1.71 16.17
CA LEU A 38 4.91 -0.89 16.63
C LEU A 38 3.56 -1.48 16.20
N ILE A 39 3.55 -2.39 15.23
CA ILE A 39 2.32 -3.01 14.73
C ILE A 39 2.15 -4.36 15.41
N THR A 40 1.20 -4.45 16.33
CA THR A 40 0.87 -5.73 16.94
C THR A 40 0.22 -6.66 15.92
N ARG A 41 0.36 -7.98 16.09
CA ARG A 41 -0.29 -8.97 15.21
C ARG A 41 -1.80 -8.73 15.08
N GLY A 42 -2.46 -8.35 16.17
CA GLY A 42 -3.89 -8.03 16.17
C GLY A 42 -4.23 -6.82 15.32
N GLU A 43 -3.40 -5.77 15.36
CA GLU A 43 -3.57 -4.60 14.50
C GLU A 43 -3.30 -4.89 13.03
N ALA A 44 -2.27 -5.71 12.72
CA ALA A 44 -2.00 -6.14 11.36
C ALA A 44 -3.16 -6.95 10.78
N GLN A 45 -3.70 -7.90 11.55
CA GLN A 45 -4.88 -8.67 11.16
C GLN A 45 -6.13 -7.81 11.00
N GLY A 46 -6.36 -6.87 11.92
CA GLY A 46 -7.49 -5.94 11.83
C GLY A 46 -7.38 -5.00 10.64
N LEU A 47 -6.17 -4.55 10.31
CA LEU A 47 -5.91 -3.77 9.10
C LEU A 47 -6.15 -4.60 7.84
N ALA A 48 -5.65 -5.84 7.79
CA ALA A 48 -5.86 -6.74 6.66
C ALA A 48 -7.35 -7.03 6.43
N LEU A 49 -8.11 -7.31 7.49
CA LEU A 49 -9.57 -7.48 7.42
C LEU A 49 -10.26 -6.19 6.98
N GLY A 50 -9.83 -5.05 7.53
CA GLY A 50 -10.32 -3.74 7.16
C GLY A 50 -10.10 -3.45 5.68
N LEU A 51 -8.93 -3.76 5.13
CA LEU A 51 -8.63 -3.62 3.70
C LEU A 51 -9.47 -4.60 2.87
N ALA A 52 -9.58 -5.86 3.28
CA ALA A 52 -10.37 -6.85 2.56
C ALA A 52 -11.83 -6.41 2.47
N LEU A 53 -12.49 -6.11 3.59
CA LEU A 53 -13.90 -5.73 3.60
C LEU A 53 -14.12 -4.30 3.08
N GLY A 54 -13.28 -3.35 3.49
CA GLY A 54 -13.40 -1.94 3.16
C GLY A 54 -12.98 -1.58 1.74
N ALA A 55 -12.14 -2.38 1.08
CA ALA A 55 -11.79 -2.17 -0.33
C ALA A 55 -12.54 -3.12 -1.27
N VAL A 56 -12.65 -4.42 -0.94
CA VAL A 56 -13.26 -5.40 -1.87
C VAL A 56 -14.77 -5.22 -1.98
N LEU A 57 -15.50 -5.02 -0.87
CA LEU A 57 -16.96 -4.87 -0.93
C LEU A 57 -17.37 -3.62 -1.72
N PRO A 58 -16.79 -2.43 -1.48
CA PRO A 58 -17.14 -1.26 -2.27
C PRO A 58 -16.72 -1.40 -3.75
N SER A 59 -15.59 -2.06 -4.04
CA SER A 59 -15.15 -2.30 -5.42
C SER A 59 -16.07 -3.30 -6.16
N ALA A 60 -16.55 -4.34 -5.48
CA ALA A 60 -17.54 -5.25 -6.03
C ALA A 60 -18.88 -4.54 -6.28
N ALA A 61 -19.32 -3.70 -5.34
CA ALA A 61 -20.54 -2.91 -5.48
C ALA A 61 -20.47 -1.97 -6.69
N LEU A 62 -19.31 -1.35 -6.94
CA LEU A 62 -19.06 -0.53 -8.13
C LEU A 62 -19.27 -1.31 -9.45
N ILE A 63 -18.74 -2.53 -9.52
CA ILE A 63 -18.85 -3.38 -10.72
C ILE A 63 -20.29 -3.82 -10.97
N ILE A 64 -21.00 -4.19 -9.89
CA ILE A 64 -22.35 -4.74 -9.97
C ILE A 64 -23.39 -3.65 -10.25
N MET A 65 -23.34 -2.54 -9.51
CA MET A 65 -24.42 -1.56 -9.49
C MET A 65 -24.33 -0.54 -10.62
N LYS A 66 -23.13 -0.28 -11.17
CA LYS A 66 -22.89 0.73 -12.23
C LYS A 66 -23.53 2.11 -11.93
N ASP A 67 -23.72 2.42 -10.65
CA ASP A 67 -24.44 3.59 -10.18
C ASP A 67 -23.48 4.64 -9.61
N THR A 68 -23.83 5.91 -9.80
CA THR A 68 -23.12 7.06 -9.23
C THR A 68 -23.11 7.00 -7.70
N TYR A 69 -24.17 6.49 -7.07
CA TYR A 69 -24.23 6.36 -5.62
C TYR A 69 -23.21 5.34 -5.06
N ALA A 70 -22.98 4.23 -5.76
CA ALA A 70 -21.96 3.24 -5.37
C ALA A 70 -20.56 3.87 -5.42
N THR A 71 -20.32 4.73 -6.41
CA THR A 71 -19.09 5.52 -6.52
C THR A 71 -18.94 6.52 -5.37
N TRP A 72 -20.03 7.18 -4.98
CA TRP A 72 -20.01 8.11 -3.86
C TRP A 72 -19.73 7.41 -2.53
N LEU A 73 -20.32 6.23 -2.32
CA LEU A 73 -20.11 5.42 -1.13
C LEU A 73 -18.68 4.86 -1.06
N TRP A 74 -17.99 4.74 -2.19
CA TRP A 74 -16.58 4.33 -2.24
C TRP A 74 -15.62 5.42 -1.70
N GLN A 75 -15.98 6.71 -1.74
CA GLN A 75 -15.13 7.83 -1.26
C GLN A 75 -14.63 7.68 0.19
N PRO A 76 -15.49 7.40 1.18
CA PRO A 76 -15.05 7.21 2.57
C PRO A 76 -14.42 5.84 2.84
N TYR A 77 -13.91 5.10 1.84
CA TYR A 77 -13.32 3.77 2.10
C TYR A 77 -12.25 3.75 3.22
N PRO A 78 -11.36 4.75 3.39
CA PRO A 78 -10.38 4.72 4.47
C PRO A 78 -11.06 4.74 5.84
N ILE A 79 -12.22 5.39 5.94
CA ILE A 79 -13.04 5.43 7.15
C ILE A 79 -13.60 4.03 7.43
N PHE A 80 -14.10 3.30 6.42
CA PHE A 80 -14.56 1.92 6.61
C PHE A 80 -13.43 1.01 7.09
N VAL A 81 -12.26 1.07 6.45
CA VAL A 81 -11.07 0.31 6.85
C VAL A 81 -10.71 0.61 8.31
N ALA A 82 -10.72 1.90 8.70
CA ALA A 82 -10.42 2.32 10.07
C ALA A 82 -11.47 1.83 11.08
N ILE A 83 -12.75 1.91 10.75
CA ILE A 83 -13.85 1.40 11.59
C ILE A 83 -13.73 -0.10 11.77
N ILE A 84 -13.57 -0.87 10.69
CA ILE A 84 -13.44 -2.33 10.74
C ILE A 84 -12.21 -2.73 11.55
N ARG A 85 -11.07 -2.08 11.33
CA ARG A 85 -9.84 -2.30 12.13
C ARG A 85 -10.08 -2.02 13.61
N ALA A 86 -10.75 -0.92 13.94
CA ALA A 86 -11.03 -0.54 15.33
C ALA A 86 -11.98 -1.55 16.01
N VAL A 87 -13.03 -1.98 15.31
CA VAL A 87 -13.98 -2.99 15.79
C VAL A 87 -13.28 -4.34 15.99
N TYR A 88 -12.50 -4.80 15.00
CA TYR A 88 -11.73 -6.04 15.12
C TYR A 88 -10.77 -6.00 16.31
N SER A 89 -10.04 -4.90 16.48
CA SER A 89 -9.08 -4.75 17.57
C SER A 89 -9.77 -4.80 18.94
N ARG A 90 -10.99 -4.25 19.07
CA ARG A 90 -11.77 -4.33 20.32
C ARG A 90 -12.27 -5.74 20.62
N ILE A 91 -12.60 -6.53 19.60
CA ILE A 91 -13.09 -7.90 19.77
C ILE A 91 -11.93 -8.87 20.05
N VAL A 92 -10.82 -8.72 19.33
CA VAL A 92 -9.71 -9.70 19.30
C VAL A 92 -8.61 -9.40 20.31
N THR A 93 -8.64 -8.28 21.04
CA THR A 93 -7.68 -8.01 22.12
C THR A 93 -8.26 -8.39 23.48
N PRO A 94 -8.22 -9.66 23.92
CA PRO A 94 -8.59 -10.02 25.27
C PRO A 94 -7.49 -9.53 26.22
N THR A 95 -7.83 -8.48 26.98
CA THR A 95 -7.59 -8.33 28.43
C THR A 95 -6.30 -8.88 29.04
N LYS A 96 -5.14 -8.81 28.36
CA LYS A 96 -3.84 -9.10 29.03
C LYS A 96 -3.47 -8.05 30.08
N ALA A 97 -4.21 -6.94 30.14
CA ALA A 97 -4.03 -5.88 31.13
C ALA A 97 -4.48 -6.24 32.56
N LYS A 98 -5.18 -7.36 32.79
CA LYS A 98 -5.62 -7.77 34.15
C LYS A 98 -4.67 -8.73 34.88
N ALA A 99 -3.58 -9.19 34.25
CA ALA A 99 -2.64 -10.14 34.87
C ALA A 99 -1.42 -9.48 35.56
N LYS A 100 -1.33 -8.14 35.59
CA LYS A 100 -0.21 -7.41 36.24
C LYS A 100 -0.67 -6.55 37.43
N ALA A 101 -1.75 -6.95 38.10
CA ALA A 101 -2.25 -6.27 39.30
C ALA A 101 -2.23 -7.17 40.56
N THR A 102 -1.72 -8.40 40.49
CA THR A 102 -1.66 -9.29 41.66
C THR A 102 -0.32 -10.01 41.73
N SER A 103 0.66 -9.35 42.35
CA SER A 103 1.54 -9.93 43.38
C SER A 103 2.70 -8.96 43.64
N PRO A 104 2.63 -8.14 44.71
CA PRO A 104 3.83 -7.66 45.38
C PRO A 104 4.39 -8.84 46.20
N GLU A 105 5.71 -9.04 46.15
CA GLU A 105 6.49 -10.09 46.83
C GLU A 105 6.53 -11.47 46.15
N GLU A 106 7.46 -11.66 45.21
CA GLU A 106 8.35 -12.82 45.34
C GLU A 106 9.75 -12.48 44.83
N LYS A 107 10.71 -12.94 45.60
CA LYS A 107 12.07 -12.46 45.74
C LYS A 107 12.98 -12.96 44.59
N GLU A 108 13.88 -12.08 44.21
CA GLU A 108 15.33 -12.30 44.17
C GLU A 108 15.87 -13.70 43.77
N ASN A 109 16.70 -13.67 42.72
CA ASN A 109 17.75 -14.64 42.36
C ASN A 109 17.36 -16.01 41.77
N VAL A 110 17.14 -16.06 40.45
CA VAL A 110 17.84 -17.03 39.57
C VAL A 110 18.11 -16.37 38.21
N ARG A 111 19.38 -16.02 37.97
CA ARG A 111 19.93 -15.57 36.68
C ARG A 111 19.96 -16.76 35.71
N LYS A 112 18.85 -17.06 35.02
CA LYS A 112 18.81 -17.97 33.86
C LYS A 112 18.88 -17.12 32.58
N PRO A 113 19.80 -17.39 31.65
CA PRO A 113 19.83 -16.68 30.38
C PRO A 113 18.56 -17.03 29.60
N ALA A 114 17.66 -16.06 29.50
CA ALA A 114 16.43 -16.13 28.75
C ALA A 114 16.73 -16.10 27.24
N SER A 115 17.15 -17.22 26.68
CA SER A 115 17.28 -17.40 25.23
C SER A 115 16.15 -18.29 24.71
N LYS A 116 14.91 -17.79 24.66
CA LYS A 116 13.83 -18.41 23.86
C LYS A 116 12.65 -17.46 23.71
N ALA A 117 12.82 -16.42 22.89
CA ALA A 117 11.75 -15.53 22.49
C ALA A 117 11.91 -15.13 21.01
N THR A 118 12.12 -16.09 20.10
CA THR A 118 12.30 -15.80 18.65
C THR A 118 11.36 -16.58 17.73
N THR A 119 10.49 -17.46 18.24
CA THR A 119 9.63 -18.29 17.39
C THR A 119 8.38 -17.60 16.84
N GLY A 120 8.05 -16.39 17.32
CA GLY A 120 6.85 -15.64 16.89
C GLY A 120 7.07 -14.68 15.73
N GLU A 121 8.28 -14.12 15.58
CA GLU A 121 8.56 -13.08 14.58
C GLU A 121 8.78 -13.66 13.17
N SER A 122 9.36 -14.86 13.06
CA SER A 122 9.63 -15.50 11.77
C SER A 122 8.35 -15.71 10.94
N GLY A 123 7.26 -16.15 11.57
CA GLY A 123 6.00 -16.41 10.85
C GLY A 123 5.35 -15.17 10.23
N SER A 124 5.47 -13.99 10.87
CA SER A 124 4.89 -12.76 10.31
C SER A 124 5.69 -12.25 9.12
N LEU A 125 7.02 -12.38 9.17
CA LEU A 125 7.90 -11.95 8.09
C LEU A 125 7.70 -12.81 6.84
N GLU A 126 7.55 -14.11 7.01
CA GLU A 126 7.26 -15.04 5.90
C GLU A 126 5.91 -14.75 5.22
N ILE A 127 4.86 -14.40 5.99
CA ILE A 127 3.56 -14.04 5.43
C ILE A 127 3.66 -12.75 4.61
N ILE A 128 4.31 -11.71 5.15
CA ILE A 128 4.48 -10.44 4.44
C ILE A 128 5.27 -10.65 3.15
N ARG A 129 6.36 -11.42 3.20
CA ARG A 129 7.17 -11.79 2.04
C ARG A 129 6.34 -12.54 0.99
N THR A 130 5.50 -13.48 1.42
CA THR A 130 4.61 -14.24 0.53
C THR A 130 3.61 -13.31 -0.16
N ILE A 131 3.00 -12.38 0.57
CA ILE A 131 2.06 -11.40 0.01
C ILE A 131 2.75 -10.51 -1.03
N PHE A 132 3.96 -10.00 -0.73
CA PHE A 132 4.70 -9.19 -1.69
C PHE A 132 5.10 -9.98 -2.94
N LEU A 133 5.60 -11.21 -2.78
CA LEU A 133 5.97 -12.05 -3.91
C LEU A 133 4.76 -12.35 -4.79
N PHE A 134 3.62 -12.72 -4.19
CA PHE A 134 2.39 -12.95 -4.93
C PHE A 134 1.91 -11.69 -5.66
N THR A 135 1.93 -10.54 -5.00
CA THR A 135 1.53 -9.25 -5.58
C THR A 135 2.43 -8.86 -6.76
N PHE A 136 3.75 -9.06 -6.60
CA PHE A 136 4.74 -8.83 -7.66
C PHE A 136 4.46 -9.72 -8.87
N LEU A 137 4.28 -11.03 -8.67
CA LEU A 137 4.02 -11.98 -9.75
C LEU A 137 2.70 -11.70 -10.45
N LEU A 138 1.64 -11.44 -9.71
CA LEU A 138 0.32 -11.14 -10.26
C LEU A 138 0.33 -9.84 -11.06
N SER A 139 0.93 -8.77 -10.52
CA SER A 139 1.05 -7.50 -11.24
C SER A 139 1.89 -7.65 -12.51
N SER A 140 3.01 -8.36 -12.43
CA SER A 140 3.88 -8.62 -13.59
C SER A 140 3.14 -9.42 -14.67
N TYR A 141 2.44 -10.47 -14.28
CA TYR A 141 1.68 -11.31 -15.20
C TYR A 141 0.61 -10.52 -15.96
N ILE A 142 -0.18 -9.69 -15.26
CA ILE A 142 -1.23 -8.87 -15.87
C ILE A 142 -0.61 -7.88 -16.86
N HIS A 143 0.46 -7.17 -16.48
CA HIS A 143 1.15 -6.23 -17.37
C HIS A 143 1.71 -6.95 -18.59
N ILE A 144 2.42 -8.07 -18.38
CA ILE A 144 3.03 -8.81 -19.46
C ILE A 144 1.98 -9.29 -20.45
N ARG A 145 0.86 -9.82 -19.95
CA ARG A 145 -0.20 -10.35 -20.81
C ARG A 145 -0.93 -9.25 -21.58
N ALA A 146 -1.05 -8.05 -21.01
CA ALA A 146 -1.74 -6.91 -21.63
C ALA A 146 -0.86 -6.14 -22.64
N VAL A 147 0.42 -5.96 -22.34
CA VAL A 147 1.32 -5.05 -23.05
C VAL A 147 2.19 -5.79 -24.07
N TRP A 148 2.89 -6.86 -23.67
CA TRP A 148 3.90 -7.49 -24.54
C TRP A 148 3.37 -8.08 -25.85
N PRO A 149 2.19 -8.71 -25.90
CA PRO A 149 1.62 -9.15 -27.17
C PRO A 149 1.44 -8.02 -28.18
N ARG A 150 1.11 -6.80 -27.73
CA ARG A 150 0.97 -5.63 -28.62
C ARG A 150 2.33 -5.13 -29.10
N VAL A 151 3.30 -5.08 -28.19
CA VAL A 151 4.69 -4.72 -28.51
C VAL A 151 5.31 -5.69 -29.53
N TRP A 152 5.13 -7.01 -29.33
CA TRP A 152 5.61 -8.02 -30.27
C TRP A 152 4.94 -7.94 -31.65
N ASN A 153 3.72 -7.44 -31.71
CA ASN A 153 3.02 -7.17 -32.97
C ASN A 153 3.46 -5.85 -33.63
N GLY A 154 4.45 -5.14 -33.07
CA GLY A 154 4.98 -3.89 -33.61
C GLY A 154 4.24 -2.62 -33.16
N ASP A 155 3.23 -2.72 -32.29
CA ASP A 155 2.50 -1.57 -31.75
C ASP A 155 3.25 -0.94 -30.57
N LEU A 156 4.32 -0.21 -30.88
CA LEU A 156 5.08 0.56 -29.89
C LEU A 156 4.28 1.77 -29.36
N SER A 157 3.27 2.25 -30.09
CA SER A 157 2.36 3.30 -29.63
C SER A 157 1.62 2.91 -28.36
N THR A 158 1.22 1.64 -28.22
CA THR A 158 0.62 1.17 -26.95
C THR A 158 1.56 1.40 -25.75
N LEU A 159 2.86 1.21 -25.91
CA LEU A 159 3.82 1.38 -24.82
C LEU A 159 3.97 2.87 -24.46
N TYR A 160 4.00 3.73 -25.48
CA TYR A 160 3.98 5.17 -25.31
C TYR A 160 2.69 5.64 -24.62
N ASP A 161 1.52 5.15 -25.04
CA ASP A 161 0.21 5.51 -24.47
C ASP A 161 0.01 4.98 -23.04
N LEU A 162 0.81 4.00 -22.63
CA LEU A 162 0.82 3.47 -21.26
C LEU A 162 1.75 4.29 -20.36
N LEU A 163 2.90 4.72 -20.87
CA LEU A 163 3.93 5.45 -20.12
C LEU A 163 3.69 6.96 -20.08
N VAL A 164 3.10 7.51 -21.14
CA VAL A 164 2.83 8.94 -21.26
C VAL A 164 1.37 9.19 -20.93
N LEU A 165 1.15 10.08 -19.96
CA LEU A 165 -0.19 10.51 -19.62
C LEU A 165 -0.81 11.19 -20.84
N THR A 166 -1.84 10.54 -21.38
CA THR A 166 -2.57 11.05 -22.54
C THR A 166 -3.27 12.36 -22.18
N LYS A 167 -3.30 13.29 -23.13
CA LYS A 167 -4.07 14.54 -23.02
C LYS A 167 -5.54 14.23 -22.70
N ALA A 168 -6.19 15.12 -21.97
CA ALA A 168 -7.61 14.99 -21.68
C ALA A 168 -8.40 14.81 -23.00
N PRO A 169 -9.38 13.89 -23.05
CA PRO A 169 -10.17 13.69 -24.25
C PRO A 169 -11.00 14.95 -24.56
N PRO A 170 -11.41 15.13 -25.83
CA PRO A 170 -12.34 16.19 -26.21
C PRO A 170 -13.59 16.21 -25.33
N SER A 171 -14.16 17.40 -25.08
CA SER A 171 -15.33 17.57 -24.21
C SER A 171 -16.58 16.85 -24.73
N ASP A 172 -16.63 16.59 -26.03
CA ASP A 172 -17.68 15.87 -26.75
C ASP A 172 -17.40 14.35 -26.88
N ALA A 173 -16.27 13.86 -26.35
CA ALA A 173 -15.96 12.43 -26.37
C ALA A 173 -17.01 11.61 -25.61
N HIS A 174 -17.24 10.38 -26.06
CA HIS A 174 -18.18 9.46 -25.42
C HIS A 174 -17.85 9.29 -23.91
N PRO A 175 -18.85 9.25 -23.00
CA PRO A 175 -18.59 9.21 -21.55
C PRO A 175 -17.67 8.09 -21.08
N SER A 176 -17.67 6.93 -21.76
CA SER A 176 -16.75 5.83 -21.45
C SER A 176 -15.28 6.17 -21.70
N ILE A 177 -14.97 6.98 -22.73
CA ILE A 177 -13.60 7.44 -23.03
C ILE A 177 -13.14 8.45 -21.99
N GLN A 178 -14.04 9.35 -21.58
CA GLN A 178 -13.78 10.30 -20.50
C GLN A 178 -13.48 9.57 -19.18
N ALA A 179 -14.29 8.56 -18.83
CA ALA A 179 -14.07 7.73 -17.66
C ALA A 179 -12.75 6.95 -17.73
N LEU A 180 -12.42 6.37 -18.89
CA LEU A 180 -11.15 5.65 -19.08
C LEU A 180 -9.95 6.59 -18.93
N SER A 181 -9.99 7.77 -19.55
CA SER A 181 -8.94 8.78 -19.39
C SER A 181 -8.80 9.19 -17.93
N PHE A 182 -9.92 9.40 -17.23
CA PHE A 182 -9.89 9.69 -15.81
C PHE A 182 -9.19 8.58 -15.01
N PHE A 183 -9.55 7.30 -15.21
CA PHE A 183 -8.92 6.19 -14.50
C PHE A 183 -7.43 6.07 -14.79
N LYS A 184 -6.98 6.40 -16.01
CA LYS A 184 -5.54 6.46 -16.33
C LYS A 184 -4.83 7.53 -15.48
N TRP A 185 -5.42 8.73 -15.37
CA TRP A 185 -4.85 9.82 -14.57
C TRP A 185 -4.87 9.51 -13.07
N ASP A 186 -5.96 8.93 -12.57
CA ASP A 186 -6.09 8.48 -11.18
C ASP A 186 -5.03 7.44 -10.80
N TYR A 187 -4.86 6.43 -11.67
CA TYR A 187 -3.82 5.43 -11.55
C TYR A 187 -2.43 6.08 -11.55
N ALA A 188 -2.13 6.93 -12.54
CA ALA A 188 -0.84 7.58 -12.67
C ALA A 188 -0.48 8.44 -11.45
N LEU A 189 -1.42 9.25 -10.96
CA LEU A 189 -1.22 10.09 -9.78
C LEU A 189 -1.03 9.25 -8.52
N SER A 190 -1.84 8.20 -8.33
CA SER A 190 -1.74 7.31 -7.17
C SER A 190 -0.40 6.60 -7.11
N TYR A 191 0.06 6.03 -8.24
CA TYR A 191 1.36 5.38 -8.31
C TYR A 191 2.52 6.37 -8.19
N SER A 192 2.40 7.58 -8.74
CA SER A 192 3.42 8.62 -8.61
C SER A 192 3.58 9.05 -7.16
N ALA A 193 2.48 9.27 -6.45
CA ALA A 193 2.50 9.63 -5.03
C ALA A 193 3.07 8.51 -4.16
N PHE A 194 2.70 7.26 -4.46
CA PHE A 194 3.27 6.11 -3.76
C PHE A 194 4.78 5.99 -4.01
N SER A 195 5.21 6.12 -5.27
CA SER A 195 6.62 6.07 -5.66
C SER A 195 7.43 7.20 -5.02
N LEU A 196 6.88 8.42 -4.98
CA LEU A 196 7.48 9.55 -4.26
C LEU A 196 7.61 9.27 -2.77
N GLY A 197 6.60 8.67 -2.14
CA GLY A 197 6.69 8.26 -0.74
C GLY A 197 7.75 7.18 -0.48
N LEU A 198 7.95 6.26 -1.43
CA LEU A 198 9.07 5.31 -1.37
C LEU A 198 10.41 6.00 -1.53
N LEU A 199 10.57 6.85 -2.55
CA LEU A 199 11.80 7.62 -2.77
C LEU A 199 12.16 8.49 -1.55
N TRP A 200 11.15 9.06 -0.89
CA TRP A 200 11.32 9.81 0.35
C TRP A 200 11.81 8.96 1.52
N SER A 201 11.55 7.64 1.50
CA SER A 201 12.02 6.73 2.54
C SER A 201 13.48 6.28 2.37
N ALA A 202 14.12 6.62 1.25
CA ALA A 202 15.54 6.36 1.03
C ALA A 202 16.40 7.14 2.02
N ARG A 203 17.47 6.51 2.52
CA ARG A 203 18.39 7.08 3.51
C ARG A 203 19.56 7.82 2.87
N SER A 204 19.83 7.55 1.60
CA SER A 204 20.97 8.09 0.86
C SER A 204 20.60 8.47 -0.57
N PHE A 205 21.39 9.37 -1.18
CA PHE A 205 21.20 9.74 -2.57
C PHE A 205 21.44 8.56 -3.53
N GLU A 206 22.38 7.66 -3.18
CA GLU A 206 22.66 6.45 -3.95
C GLU A 206 21.45 5.51 -3.99
N GLU A 207 20.75 5.34 -2.85
CA GLU A 207 19.48 4.60 -2.80
C GLU A 207 18.41 5.26 -3.67
N VAL A 208 18.24 6.58 -3.60
CA VAL A 208 17.28 7.31 -4.46
C VAL A 208 17.59 7.06 -5.93
N LEU A 209 18.85 7.16 -6.35
CA LEU A 209 19.26 6.93 -7.73
C LEU A 209 19.00 5.47 -8.15
N GLY A 210 19.35 4.52 -7.29
CA GLY A 210 19.07 3.10 -7.50
C GLY A 210 17.58 2.80 -7.67
N MET A 211 16.73 3.41 -6.85
CA MET A 211 15.27 3.28 -6.94
C MET A 211 14.71 3.90 -8.22
N VAL A 212 15.16 5.10 -8.61
CA VAL A 212 14.75 5.75 -9.87
C VAL A 212 15.16 4.91 -11.07
N LEU A 213 16.39 4.41 -11.11
CA LEU A 213 16.86 3.52 -12.18
C LEU A 213 16.02 2.24 -12.24
N CYS A 214 15.70 1.64 -11.09
CA CYS A 214 14.80 0.49 -11.02
C CYS A 214 13.41 0.82 -11.60
N TYR A 215 12.83 1.98 -11.28
CA TYR A 215 11.55 2.39 -11.85
C TYR A 215 11.62 2.54 -13.37
N VAL A 216 12.66 3.21 -13.89
CA VAL A 216 12.82 3.44 -15.34
C VAL A 216 12.96 2.12 -16.10
N VAL A 217 13.68 1.14 -15.55
CA VAL A 217 13.91 -0.16 -16.20
C VAL A 217 12.74 -1.12 -16.01
N LEU A 218 12.22 -1.26 -14.79
CA LEU A 218 11.22 -2.28 -14.47
C LEU A 218 9.80 -1.87 -14.90
N THR A 219 9.46 -0.58 -14.90
CA THR A 219 8.10 -0.13 -15.24
C THR A 219 7.69 -0.51 -16.68
N PRO A 220 8.52 -0.30 -17.72
CA PRO A 220 8.18 -0.75 -19.07
C PRO A 220 8.06 -2.27 -19.18
N VAL A 221 8.93 -3.01 -18.48
CA VAL A 221 9.07 -4.47 -18.62
C VAL A 221 8.01 -5.24 -17.86
N LEU A 222 7.77 -4.87 -16.60
CA LEU A 222 6.93 -5.60 -15.63
C LEU A 222 5.71 -4.80 -15.16
N GLY A 223 5.64 -3.50 -15.51
CA GLY A 223 4.60 -2.60 -15.04
C GLY A 223 4.95 -1.91 -13.73
N THR A 224 4.27 -0.78 -13.48
CA THR A 224 4.53 0.08 -12.31
C THR A 224 4.28 -0.63 -10.98
N GLY A 225 3.25 -1.49 -10.92
CA GLY A 225 2.93 -2.27 -9.72
C GLY A 225 4.03 -3.23 -9.30
N ALA A 226 4.57 -3.98 -10.26
CA ALA A 226 5.68 -4.90 -10.01
C ALA A 226 6.96 -4.16 -9.63
N ALA A 227 7.30 -3.07 -10.36
CA ALA A 227 8.46 -2.24 -10.04
C ALA A 227 8.41 -1.70 -8.61
N THR A 228 7.24 -1.22 -8.19
CA THR A 228 7.01 -0.69 -6.84
C THR A 228 7.22 -1.74 -5.76
N VAL A 229 6.64 -2.94 -5.94
CA VAL A 229 6.80 -4.05 -4.98
C VAL A 229 8.25 -4.53 -4.92
N PHE A 230 8.92 -4.62 -6.07
CA PHE A 230 10.32 -5.00 -6.14
C PHE A 230 11.21 -4.03 -5.37
N ILE A 231 11.04 -2.72 -5.61
CA ILE A 231 11.80 -1.67 -4.94
C ILE A 231 11.58 -1.74 -3.43
N TYR A 232 10.33 -1.87 -2.98
CA TYR A 232 10.03 -2.02 -1.56
C TYR A 232 10.68 -3.28 -0.95
N GLY A 233 10.62 -4.41 -1.65
CA GLY A 233 11.17 -5.67 -1.17
C GLY A 233 12.70 -5.69 -1.09
N VAL A 234 13.39 -5.08 -2.05
CA VAL A 234 14.87 -5.08 -2.13
C VAL A 234 15.48 -4.01 -1.24
N MET A 235 14.91 -2.80 -1.24
CA MET A 235 15.55 -1.63 -0.62
C MET A 235 15.08 -1.38 0.81
N CYS A 236 13.83 -1.74 1.18
CA CYS A 236 13.33 -1.49 2.54
C CYS A 236 13.54 -2.66 3.51
N GLN A 237 14.07 -3.80 3.06
CA GLN A 237 14.42 -4.93 3.94
C GLN A 237 15.92 -4.98 4.32
N LEU A 238 16.73 -4.04 3.81
CA LEU A 238 18.13 -3.81 4.21
C LEU A 238 18.21 -2.65 5.22
#